data_AF-A0A8D2QE76-F1
#
_entry.id   AF-A0A8D2QE76-F1
#
_cell.length_a   1.000
_cell.length_b   1.000
_cell.length_c   1.000
_cell.angle_alpha   90.00
_cell.angle_beta   90.00
_cell.angle_gamma   90.00
#
_symmetry.space_group_name_H-M   'P 1'
#
loop_
_entity.id
_entity.type
_entity.pdbx_description
1 polymer ?
#
loop_
_entity_poly.entity_id
_entity_poly.type
_entity_poly.pdbx_seq_one_letter_code
_entity_poly.pdbx_strand_id
1 'polypeptide(L)'
;FLSAAPYFCGGSVSDPSGVLQSPNYPGNYPNDADCVWEIQVENNFRVTLTFRDIVMQSGTCQHDYIEVYDGPLHSSPLLGRFCSGSFPTYVSSSNMLSVPGSRWCTPLRTPWMWTSTSLGDTT
;
A
#
# COMPACT_ATOMS: atom_id res chain seq x y z
N PHE A 1 15.83 -17.33 23.19
CA PHE A 1 15.97 -16.28 22.17
C PHE A 1 15.36 -16.79 20.88
N LEU A 2 14.38 -16.08 20.32
CA LEU A 2 13.86 -16.32 18.98
C LEU A 2 13.84 -14.97 18.27
N SER A 3 14.83 -14.72 17.44
CA SER A 3 14.78 -13.60 16.51
C SER A 3 13.81 -13.97 15.40
N ALA A 4 12.63 -13.34 15.37
CA ALA A 4 11.89 -13.25 14.13
C ALA A 4 12.82 -12.58 13.10
N ALA A 5 13.00 -13.19 11.94
CA ALA A 5 13.63 -12.50 10.83
C ALA A 5 12.73 -11.30 10.46
N PRO A 6 13.27 -10.08 10.29
CA PRO A 6 12.48 -8.98 9.78
C PRO A 6 12.03 -9.34 8.36
N TYR A 7 10.72 -9.54 8.18
CA TYR A 7 10.12 -9.72 6.87
C TYR A 7 10.15 -8.37 6.16
N PHE A 8 11.16 -8.16 5.31
CA PHE A 8 11.31 -6.90 4.59
C PHE A 8 10.12 -6.69 3.63
N CYS A 9 9.43 -5.58 3.85
CA CYS A 9 8.33 -5.04 3.05
C CYS A 9 8.44 -3.50 3.09
N GLY A 10 7.64 -2.81 2.29
CA GLY A 10 7.86 -1.38 2.06
C GLY A 10 8.99 -1.11 1.07
N GLY A 11 9.45 0.15 1.04
CA GLY A 11 10.51 0.66 0.17
C GLY A 11 10.02 1.61 -0.91
N SER A 12 10.94 2.40 -1.46
CA SER A 12 10.65 3.38 -2.50
C SER A 12 10.56 2.73 -3.88
N VAL A 13 9.56 3.11 -4.68
CA VAL A 13 9.24 2.56 -6.00
C VAL A 13 9.25 3.68 -7.03
N SER A 14 10.19 3.62 -7.97
CA SER A 14 10.36 4.63 -9.04
C SER A 14 9.98 4.15 -10.43
N ASP A 15 9.59 2.88 -10.59
CA ASP A 15 9.20 2.32 -11.89
C ASP A 15 7.87 2.90 -12.39
N PRO A 16 7.71 3.17 -13.71
CA PRO A 16 6.46 3.67 -14.29
C PRO A 16 5.24 2.76 -14.05
N SER A 17 5.45 1.48 -13.80
CA SER A 17 4.41 0.54 -13.38
C SER A 17 4.98 -0.56 -12.51
N GLY A 18 4.28 -0.94 -11.44
CA GLY A 18 4.72 -1.98 -10.51
C GLY A 18 3.59 -2.89 -10.06
N VAL A 19 3.94 -4.11 -9.67
CA VAL A 19 3.11 -5.01 -8.86
C VAL A 19 3.75 -5.08 -7.48
N LEU A 20 2.96 -4.84 -6.44
CA LEU A 20 3.47 -4.76 -5.07
C LEU A 20 2.43 -5.26 -4.08
N GLN A 21 2.93 -5.79 -2.96
CA GLN A 21 2.32 -6.92 -2.30
C GLN A 21 2.60 -6.93 -0.80
N SER A 22 1.66 -7.49 -0.03
CA SER A 22 1.91 -7.93 1.34
C SER A 22 3.14 -8.85 1.43
N PRO A 23 3.99 -8.75 2.47
CA PRO A 23 5.03 -9.75 2.71
C PRO A 23 4.43 -11.17 2.72
N ASN A 24 5.14 -12.12 2.12
CA ASN A 24 4.73 -13.51 1.88
C ASN A 24 3.54 -13.75 0.92
N TYR A 25 3.06 -12.78 0.14
CA TYR A 25 1.99 -12.98 -0.87
C TYR A 25 2.25 -14.23 -1.75
N PRO A 26 1.24 -15.10 -2.02
CA PRO A 26 -0.17 -15.06 -1.62
C PRO A 26 -0.46 -15.74 -0.26
N GLY A 27 0.58 -16.00 0.54
CA GLY A 27 0.45 -16.38 1.94
C GLY A 27 0.07 -15.19 2.84
N ASN A 28 0.09 -15.44 4.15
CA ASN A 28 -0.27 -14.42 5.15
C ASN A 28 0.93 -13.49 5.42
N TYR A 29 0.68 -12.18 5.54
CA TYR A 29 1.64 -11.30 6.18
C TYR A 29 1.89 -11.73 7.64
N PRO A 30 3.10 -11.49 8.19
CA PRO A 30 3.39 -11.77 9.58
C PRO A 30 2.73 -10.74 10.49
N ASN A 31 2.59 -11.06 11.77
CA ASN A 31 2.17 -10.10 12.78
C ASN A 31 3.10 -8.87 12.76
N ASP A 32 2.54 -7.70 13.05
CA ASP A 32 3.29 -6.46 13.31
C ASP A 32 4.11 -5.95 12.11
N ALA A 33 3.66 -6.28 10.90
CA ALA A 33 4.20 -5.82 9.62
C ALA A 33 3.91 -4.32 9.35
N ASP A 34 4.77 -3.43 9.85
CA ASP A 34 4.76 -1.98 9.57
C ASP A 34 5.45 -1.70 8.21
N CYS A 35 4.71 -1.89 7.11
CA CYS A 35 5.23 -1.82 5.73
C CYS A 35 4.88 -0.48 5.05
N VAL A 36 5.88 0.39 4.79
CA VAL A 36 5.64 1.68 4.11
C VAL A 36 6.25 1.70 2.71
N TRP A 37 5.41 1.92 1.69
CA TRP A 37 5.86 2.11 0.31
C TRP A 37 5.75 3.57 -0.14
N GLU A 38 6.79 4.05 -0.82
CA GLU A 38 6.87 5.42 -1.34
C GLU A 38 6.94 5.37 -2.87
N ILE A 39 5.85 5.70 -3.56
CA ILE A 39 5.80 5.69 -5.02
C ILE A 39 6.15 7.08 -5.53
N GLN A 40 7.22 7.19 -6.34
CA GLN A 40 7.63 8.45 -6.98
C GLN A 40 7.97 8.21 -8.45
N VAL A 41 7.09 8.68 -9.34
CA VAL A 41 7.33 8.67 -10.79
C VAL A 41 7.97 10.00 -11.25
N GLU A 42 8.34 10.11 -12.53
CA GLU A 42 8.81 11.37 -13.11
C GLU A 42 7.78 12.51 -12.97
N ASN A 43 8.25 13.76 -12.85
CA ASN A 43 7.42 14.94 -12.53
C ASN A 43 6.23 15.21 -13.48
N ASN A 44 6.23 14.63 -14.69
CA ASN A 44 5.19 14.81 -15.71
C ASN A 44 4.14 13.68 -15.70
N PHE A 45 4.20 12.76 -14.74
CA PHE A 45 3.32 11.60 -14.61
C PHE A 45 2.59 11.59 -13.27
N ARG A 46 1.43 10.93 -13.22
CA ARG A 46 0.67 10.71 -11.99
C ARG A 46 0.57 9.23 -11.67
N VAL A 47 0.66 8.90 -10.38
CA VAL A 47 0.53 7.53 -9.88
C VAL A 47 -0.94 7.14 -9.89
N THR A 48 -1.33 6.22 -10.77
CA THR A 48 -2.61 5.52 -10.64
C THR A 48 -2.40 4.29 -9.78
N LEU A 49 -3.19 4.13 -8.72
CA LEU A 49 -3.13 3.04 -7.75
C LEU A 49 -4.44 2.23 -7.80
N THR A 50 -4.36 0.98 -8.24
CA THR A 50 -5.50 0.05 -8.25
C THR A 50 -5.22 -1.17 -7.38
N PHE A 51 -6.08 -1.41 -6.40
CA PHE A 51 -6.09 -2.64 -5.62
C PHE A 51 -6.80 -3.75 -6.39
N ARG A 52 -6.20 -4.94 -6.46
CA ARG A 52 -6.75 -6.11 -7.18
C ARG A 52 -7.28 -7.19 -6.25
N ASP A 53 -6.58 -7.36 -5.15
CA ASP A 53 -6.76 -8.40 -4.17
C ASP A 53 -6.47 -7.75 -2.81
N ILE A 54 -7.48 -7.64 -1.95
CA ILE A 54 -7.35 -7.33 -0.53
C ILE A 54 -8.38 -8.20 0.19
N VAL A 55 -7.91 -8.97 1.16
CA VAL A 55 -8.74 -9.52 2.22
C VAL A 55 -8.05 -9.20 3.54
N MET A 56 -8.81 -8.83 4.58
CA MET A 56 -8.29 -8.63 5.94
C MET A 56 -9.27 -9.21 6.97
N GLN A 57 -8.80 -9.38 8.21
CA GLN A 57 -9.58 -10.00 9.28
C GLN A 57 -10.62 -9.05 9.90
N SER A 58 -10.36 -7.74 9.93
CA SER A 58 -11.23 -6.76 10.59
C SER A 58 -12.18 -6.01 9.63
N GLY A 59 -13.48 -6.03 9.94
CA GLY A 59 -14.50 -5.20 9.29
C GLY A 59 -14.60 -3.76 9.84
N THR A 60 -13.83 -3.39 10.87
CA THR A 60 -13.91 -2.05 11.52
C THR A 60 -12.72 -1.14 11.22
N CYS A 61 -11.69 -1.63 10.50
CA CYS A 61 -10.45 -0.93 10.19
C CYS A 61 -9.70 -0.37 11.42
N GLN A 62 -9.92 -0.97 12.60
CA GLN A 62 -9.32 -0.60 13.89
C GLN A 62 -7.99 -1.32 14.17
N HIS A 63 -7.68 -2.38 13.42
CA HIS A 63 -6.48 -3.21 13.56
C HIS A 63 -5.78 -3.25 12.20
N ASP A 64 -6.18 -4.17 11.33
CA ASP A 64 -5.71 -4.21 9.94
C ASP A 64 -6.33 -3.07 9.10
N TYR A 65 -5.51 -2.40 8.31
CA TYR A 65 -5.91 -1.49 7.23
C TYR A 65 -4.76 -1.21 6.24
N ILE A 66 -5.10 -0.62 5.09
CA ILE A 66 -4.16 0.12 4.23
C ILE A 66 -4.59 1.57 4.22
N GLU A 67 -3.64 2.50 4.34
CA GLU A 67 -3.88 3.92 4.08
C GLU A 67 -3.13 4.36 2.81
N VAL A 68 -3.70 5.37 2.13
CA VAL A 68 -3.17 5.92 0.89
C VAL A 68 -3.09 7.43 1.04
N TYR A 69 -1.89 7.99 0.93
CA TYR A 69 -1.61 9.41 1.13
C TYR A 69 -1.09 10.06 -0.16
N ASP A 70 -1.63 11.22 -0.49
CA ASP A 70 -1.25 12.02 -1.67
C ASP A 70 0.05 12.79 -1.42
N GLY A 71 1.16 12.05 -1.39
CA GLY A 71 2.52 12.54 -1.14
C GLY A 71 3.28 11.71 -0.10
N PRO A 72 4.53 12.11 0.22
CA PRO A 72 5.47 11.28 1.00
C PRO A 72 5.33 11.37 2.53
N LEU A 73 4.42 12.20 3.06
CA LEU A 73 4.31 12.42 4.51
C LEU A 73 3.00 11.85 5.06
N HIS A 74 3.03 11.38 6.31
CA HIS A 74 1.80 11.02 7.05
C HIS A 74 0.89 12.24 7.33
N SER A 75 1.36 13.46 7.01
CA SER A 75 0.61 14.71 7.01
C SER A 75 0.13 15.15 5.62
N SER A 76 0.38 14.37 4.56
CA SER A 76 -0.24 14.57 3.25
C SER A 76 -1.76 14.31 3.30
N PRO A 77 -2.53 14.72 2.29
CA PRO A 77 -3.95 14.38 2.20
C PRO A 77 -4.17 12.87 2.18
N LEU A 78 -4.97 12.35 3.13
CA LEU A 78 -5.40 10.94 3.13
C LEU A 78 -6.48 10.74 2.05
N LEU A 79 -6.17 9.94 1.03
CA LEU A 79 -7.09 9.57 -0.04
C LEU A 79 -8.07 8.45 0.40
N GLY A 80 -7.67 7.65 1.40
CA GLY A 80 -8.58 6.75 2.11
C GLY A 80 -7.88 5.73 3.01
N ARG A 81 -8.69 5.06 3.83
CA ARG A 81 -8.33 3.92 4.69
C ARG A 81 -9.22 2.74 4.34
N PHE A 82 -8.65 1.54 4.18
CA PHE A 82 -9.36 0.35 3.69
C PHE A 82 -9.06 -0.88 4.54
N CYS A 83 -10.07 -1.68 4.81
CA CYS A 83 -9.91 -3.03 5.41
C CYS A 83 -10.83 -4.10 4.78
N SER A 84 -11.90 -3.69 4.08
CA SER A 84 -12.80 -4.60 3.37
C SER A 84 -13.60 -3.85 2.30
N GLY A 85 -14.34 -4.58 1.46
CA GLY A 85 -15.29 -4.03 0.49
C GLY A 85 -14.75 -3.85 -0.92
N SER A 86 -15.27 -2.86 -1.64
CA SER A 86 -14.88 -2.52 -3.02
C SER A 86 -13.92 -1.32 -3.02
N PHE A 87 -12.71 -1.53 -3.54
CA PHE A 87 -11.67 -0.50 -3.52
C PHE A 87 -11.71 0.32 -4.82
N PRO A 88 -11.84 1.66 -4.75
CA PRO A 88 -11.75 2.49 -5.94
C PRO A 88 -10.29 2.58 -6.43
N THR A 89 -10.12 2.98 -7.69
CA THR A 89 -8.80 3.36 -8.22
C THR A 89 -8.50 4.80 -7.80
N TYR A 90 -7.30 5.02 -7.27
CA TYR A 90 -6.80 6.33 -6.89
C TYR A 90 -5.86 6.89 -7.96
N VAL A 91 -5.83 8.21 -8.09
CA VAL A 91 -4.85 8.95 -8.91
C VAL A 91 -4.30 10.06 -8.04
N SER A 92 -2.97 10.14 -7.91
CA SER A 92 -2.30 11.20 -7.15
C SER A 92 -2.49 12.59 -7.80
N SER A 93 -2.48 13.65 -7.00
CA SER A 93 -2.46 15.02 -7.53
C SER A 93 -1.07 15.42 -8.06
N SER A 94 -0.03 14.73 -7.59
CA SER A 94 1.38 14.94 -7.95
C SER A 94 2.01 13.67 -8.55
N ASN A 95 3.33 13.67 -8.75
CA ASN A 95 4.11 12.48 -9.11
C ASN A 95 4.48 11.58 -7.90
N MET A 96 4.03 11.92 -6.68
CA MET A 96 4.31 11.16 -5.46
C MET A 96 3.03 10.68 -4.76
N LEU A 97 3.08 9.47 -4.21
CA LEU A 97 2.04 8.85 -3.39
C LEU A 97 2.71 7.92 -2.37
N SER A 98 2.24 7.89 -1.11
CA SER A 98 2.70 6.88 -0.13
C SER A 98 1.57 5.95 0.31
N VAL A 99 1.94 4.69 0.52
CA VAL A 99 1.06 3.62 1.00
C VAL A 99 1.69 3.02 2.28
N PRO A 100 1.41 3.59 3.46
CA PRO A 100 1.66 2.90 4.72
C PRO A 100 0.61 1.79 4.92
N GLY A 101 1.10 0.55 5.08
CA GLY A 101 0.34 -0.55 5.66
C GLY A 101 0.11 -0.32 7.16
N SER A 102 -1.00 -0.83 7.69
CA SER A 102 -1.40 -0.61 9.08
C SER A 102 -0.43 -1.15 10.12
N ARG A 103 -0.47 -0.51 11.27
CA ARG A 103 0.22 -0.92 12.49
C ARG A 103 -0.60 -1.90 13.36
N TRP A 104 0.05 -3.02 13.72
CA TRP A 104 -0.20 -3.92 14.87
C TRP A 104 -1.16 -5.12 14.77
N CYS A 105 -0.69 -6.24 15.34
CA CYS A 105 -1.41 -7.17 16.20
C CYS A 105 -2.70 -7.86 15.72
N THR A 106 -2.61 -8.88 14.85
CA THR A 106 -3.12 -10.25 15.16
C THR A 106 -2.65 -11.31 14.14
N PRO A 107 -2.50 -12.59 14.54
CA PRO A 107 -2.15 -13.67 13.61
C PRO A 107 -3.39 -14.32 12.95
N LEU A 108 -4.04 -13.71 11.95
CA LEU A 108 -5.00 -14.45 11.09
C LEU A 108 -5.35 -13.83 9.71
N ARG A 109 -4.34 -13.74 8.81
CA ARG A 109 -4.50 -13.71 7.32
C ARG A 109 -5.06 -12.38 6.75
N THR A 110 -4.63 -11.91 5.58
CA THR A 110 -4.58 -12.58 4.27
C THR A 110 -3.70 -11.78 3.28
N PRO A 111 -3.40 -12.29 2.07
CA PRO A 111 -2.59 -11.54 1.09
C PRO A 111 -3.29 -10.28 0.54
N TRP A 112 -2.50 -9.34 0.02
CA TRP A 112 -3.00 -8.28 -0.88
C TRP A 112 -2.02 -7.91 -2.00
N MET A 113 -2.57 -7.53 -3.16
CA MET A 113 -1.83 -7.11 -4.37
C MET A 113 -2.42 -5.79 -4.92
N TRP A 114 -1.54 -4.82 -5.13
CA TRP A 114 -1.84 -3.62 -5.92
C TRP A 114 -1.10 -3.65 -7.27
N THR A 115 -1.62 -2.92 -8.26
CA THR A 115 -0.84 -2.50 -9.43
C THR A 115 -0.83 -0.99 -9.56
N SER A 116 0.36 -0.40 -9.67
CA SER A 116 0.53 1.00 -10.06
C SER A 116 0.74 1.11 -11.56
N THR A 117 0.20 2.17 -12.14
CA THR A 117 0.46 2.58 -13.52
C THR A 117 0.61 4.09 -13.57
N SER A 118 1.69 4.58 -14.15
CA SER A 118 1.88 5.99 -14.45
C SER A 118 0.94 6.40 -15.58
N LEU A 119 0.01 7.32 -15.32
CA LEU A 119 -0.63 8.05 -16.41
C LEU A 119 0.30 9.21 -16.80
N GLY A 120 0.77 9.19 -18.05
CA GLY A 120 1.47 10.33 -18.64
C GLY A 120 0.46 11.38 -19.05
N ASP A 121 0.70 12.63 -18.63
CA ASP A 121 -0.16 13.76 -19.02
C ASP A 121 0.19 14.16 -20.47
N THR A 122 -0.49 13.54 -21.44
CA THR A 122 -0.33 13.88 -22.87
C THR A 122 -1.00 15.22 -23.15
N THR A 123 -0.17 16.25 -23.32
CA THR A 123 -0.51 17.61 -23.76
C THR A 123 -1.30 17.64 -25.08
#